data_AF-A0A846PJ53-F1
#
_entry.id   AF-A0A846PJ53-F1
#
_cell.length_a   1.000
_cell.length_b   1.000
_cell.length_c   1.000
_cell.angle_alpha   90.00
_cell.angle_beta   90.00
_cell.angle_gamma   90.00
#
_symmetry.space_group_name_H-M   'P 1'
#
loop_
_entity.id
_entity.type
_entity.pdbx_description
1 polymer ?
#
loop_
_entity_poly.entity_id
_entity_poly.type
_entity_poly.pdbx_seq_one_letter_code
_entity_poly.pdbx_strand_id
1 'polypeptide(L)'
;MKIKTWIISIISLLFIISLFILINVQEPPKPKEFAKNQTSSNYSTLFFKYEIKRYPSNVEIRPTEDINETTVLGFVTEPWNINFGIIPANGSFVTRNIKIGNSGERNNKIILKVYGNISPLVVFSKNNFILKPNEKASIDIFLYSKGFGPGKYFGEIDVIAQKDIYNFLPIA
;
A
#
# COMPACT_ATOMS: atom_id res chain seq x y z
N MET A 1 8.11 6.13 -55.34
CA MET A 1 6.99 6.89 -54.73
C MET A 1 7.53 7.64 -53.52
N LYS A 2 7.58 8.99 -53.55
CA LYS A 2 8.13 9.78 -52.42
C LYS A 2 7.06 9.92 -51.34
N ILE A 3 7.29 9.31 -50.17
CA ILE A 3 6.43 9.50 -49.00
C ILE A 3 6.56 10.96 -48.58
N LYS A 4 5.43 11.66 -48.47
CA LYS A 4 5.43 13.06 -48.08
C LYS A 4 5.80 13.18 -46.59
N THR A 5 6.66 14.14 -46.25
CA THR A 5 7.20 14.35 -44.89
C THR A 5 6.14 14.48 -43.79
N TRP A 6 4.99 15.09 -44.07
CA TRP A 6 3.88 15.20 -43.10
C TRP A 6 3.31 13.83 -42.65
N ILE A 7 3.36 12.81 -43.50
CA ILE A 7 2.90 11.45 -43.15
C ILE A 7 3.80 10.85 -42.07
N ILE A 8 5.12 11.07 -42.18
CA ILE A 8 6.10 10.58 -41.20
C ILE A 8 5.88 11.26 -39.84
N SER A 9 5.62 12.57 -39.83
CA SER A 9 5.31 13.32 -38.60
C SER A 9 4.04 12.82 -37.92
N ILE A 10 2.98 12.50 -38.68
CA ILE A 10 1.73 11.95 -38.13
C ILE A 10 1.97 10.57 -37.51
N ILE A 11 2.72 9.69 -38.19
CA ILE A 11 3.02 8.35 -37.68
C ILE A 11 3.86 8.44 -36.40
N SER A 12 4.86 9.31 -36.36
CA SER A 12 5.69 9.53 -35.17
C SER A 12 4.86 10.04 -33.99
N LEU A 13 3.95 10.99 -34.23
CA LEU A 13 3.06 11.50 -33.18
C LEU A 13 2.12 10.41 -32.64
N LEU A 14 1.51 9.60 -33.51
CA LEU A 14 0.67 8.48 -33.10
C LEU A 14 1.45 7.43 -32.30
N PHE A 15 2.70 7.17 -32.67
CA PHE A 15 3.57 6.27 -31.93
C PHE A 15 3.88 6.82 -30.53
N ILE A 16 4.18 8.12 -30.40
CA ILE A 16 4.42 8.75 -29.09
C ILE A 16 3.16 8.72 -28.22
N ILE A 17 1.99 9.01 -28.78
CA ILE A 17 0.71 8.94 -28.06
C ILE A 17 0.44 7.51 -27.61
N SER A 18 0.63 6.52 -28.49
CA SER A 18 0.51 5.11 -28.14
C SER A 18 1.47 4.71 -27.02
N LEU A 19 2.72 5.14 -27.10
CA LEU A 19 3.73 4.88 -26.08
C LEU A 19 3.34 5.54 -24.75
N PHE A 20 2.81 6.76 -24.78
CA PHE A 20 2.34 7.46 -23.58
C PHE A 20 1.15 6.76 -22.92
N ILE A 21 0.22 6.22 -23.72
CA ILE A 21 -0.90 5.40 -23.22
C ILE A 21 -0.38 4.09 -22.60
N LEU A 22 0.65 3.48 -23.18
CA LEU A 22 1.28 2.26 -22.66
C LEU A 22 2.08 2.52 -21.36
N ILE A 23 2.74 3.66 -21.24
CA ILE A 23 3.56 4.03 -20.06
C ILE A 23 2.69 4.49 -18.89
N ASN A 24 1.48 5.01 -19.12
CA ASN A 24 0.50 5.25 -18.06
C ASN A 24 -0.08 3.91 -17.57
N VAL A 25 0.80 3.08 -17.00
CA VAL A 25 0.49 1.88 -16.24
C VAL A 25 -0.56 2.28 -15.22
N GLN A 26 -1.79 1.81 -15.45
CA GLN A 26 -2.93 2.12 -14.61
C GLN A 26 -2.64 1.63 -13.19
N GLU A 27 -2.31 2.57 -12.32
CA GLU A 27 -2.27 2.31 -10.89
C GLU A 27 -3.67 1.88 -10.43
N PRO A 28 -3.76 1.00 -9.42
CA PRO A 28 -5.04 0.71 -8.82
C PRO A 28 -5.70 2.01 -8.34
N PRO A 29 -7.03 2.15 -8.52
CA PRO A 29 -7.72 3.38 -8.16
C PRO A 29 -7.58 3.64 -6.65
N LYS A 30 -7.34 4.91 -6.30
CA LYS A 30 -7.35 5.33 -4.89
C LYS A 30 -8.75 5.09 -4.30
N PRO A 31 -8.85 4.67 -3.03
CA PRO A 31 -10.15 4.51 -2.38
C PRO A 31 -10.87 5.86 -2.32
N LYS A 32 -12.16 5.88 -2.68
CA LYS A 32 -13.02 7.07 -2.53
C LYS A 32 -13.47 7.27 -1.08
N GLU A 33 -13.64 6.16 -0.36
CA GLU A 33 -14.03 6.09 1.05
C GLU A 33 -13.13 5.08 1.75
N PHE A 34 -12.79 5.34 3.02
CA PHE A 34 -12.01 4.39 3.82
C PHE A 34 -12.86 3.18 4.19
N ALA A 35 -12.28 1.99 4.09
CA ALA A 35 -12.96 0.77 4.49
C ALA A 35 -13.24 0.80 6.00
N LYS A 36 -14.44 0.39 6.38
CA LYS A 36 -14.82 0.23 7.80
C LYS A 36 -14.39 -1.13 8.36
N ASN A 37 -14.28 -2.11 7.47
CA ASN A 37 -13.88 -3.49 7.76
C ASN A 37 -12.78 -3.90 6.78
N GLN A 38 -12.07 -4.98 7.08
CA GLN A 38 -11.15 -5.57 6.11
C GLN A 38 -11.92 -5.93 4.83
N THR A 39 -11.42 -5.48 3.68
CA THR A 39 -12.00 -5.83 2.38
C THR A 39 -10.93 -6.33 1.44
N SER A 40 -11.33 -7.16 0.48
CA SER A 40 -10.48 -7.61 -0.62
C SER A 40 -11.16 -7.26 -1.92
N SER A 41 -10.39 -6.72 -2.87
CA SER A 41 -10.88 -6.43 -4.21
C SER A 41 -9.85 -6.89 -5.24
N ASN A 42 -10.36 -7.39 -6.36
CA ASN A 42 -9.54 -7.78 -7.49
C ASN A 42 -9.77 -6.76 -8.62
N TYR A 43 -8.67 -6.30 -9.19
CA TYR A 43 -8.67 -5.39 -10.32
C TYR A 43 -7.78 -5.96 -11.42
N SER A 44 -8.08 -5.68 -12.68
CA SER A 44 -7.29 -6.18 -13.80
C SER A 44 -7.20 -5.12 -14.88
N THR A 45 -6.02 -5.02 -15.45
CA THR A 45 -5.66 -4.18 -16.59
C THR A 45 -5.20 -5.09 -17.72
N LEU A 46 -4.84 -4.51 -18.87
CA LEU A 46 -4.31 -5.29 -19.99
C LEU A 46 -3.04 -6.08 -19.60
N PHE A 47 -2.19 -5.54 -18.73
CA PHE A 47 -0.87 -6.12 -18.43
C PHE A 47 -0.77 -6.74 -17.03
N PHE A 48 -1.62 -6.33 -16.10
CA PHE A 48 -1.50 -6.68 -14.69
C PHE A 48 -2.84 -7.06 -14.07
N LYS A 49 -2.79 -8.04 -13.17
CA LYS A 49 -3.84 -8.33 -12.19
C LYS A 49 -3.40 -7.80 -10.84
N TYR A 50 -4.33 -7.20 -10.12
CA TYR A 50 -4.11 -6.64 -8.80
C TYR A 50 -5.06 -7.30 -7.82
N GLU A 51 -4.53 -7.78 -6.71
CA GLU A 51 -5.30 -8.11 -5.51
C GLU A 51 -4.99 -7.02 -4.48
N ILE A 52 -6.03 -6.35 -3.99
CA ILE A 52 -5.90 -5.25 -3.03
C ILE A 52 -6.63 -5.67 -1.76
N LYS A 53 -5.87 -5.89 -0.68
CA LYS A 53 -6.41 -6.07 0.67
C LYS A 53 -6.34 -4.76 1.42
N ARG A 54 -7.48 -4.28 1.88
CA ARG A 54 -7.63 -3.01 2.58
C ARG A 54 -7.82 -3.27 4.07
N TYR A 55 -7.00 -2.60 4.87
CA TYR A 55 -7.04 -2.71 6.32
C TYR A 55 -7.40 -1.35 6.93
N PRO A 56 -8.55 -1.22 7.63
CA PRO A 56 -8.82 -0.02 8.41
C PRO A 56 -7.74 0.15 9.47
N SER A 57 -7.21 1.37 9.59
CA SER A 57 -6.16 1.69 10.53
C SER A 57 -6.52 2.96 11.29
N ASN A 58 -6.35 2.92 12.60
CA ASN A 58 -6.56 4.07 13.46
C ASN A 58 -5.58 4.05 14.63
N VAL A 59 -5.35 5.24 15.16
CA VAL A 59 -4.58 5.48 16.38
C VAL A 59 -5.13 6.71 17.09
N GLU A 60 -5.14 6.67 18.41
CA GLU A 60 -5.42 7.81 19.26
C GLU A 60 -4.14 8.19 20.02
N ILE A 61 -3.62 9.39 19.74
CA ILE A 61 -2.49 9.95 20.48
C ILE A 61 -3.04 10.69 21.68
N ARG A 62 -2.62 10.31 22.90
CA ARG A 62 -2.99 10.99 24.14
C ARG A 62 -1.80 11.68 24.80
N PRO A 63 -2.00 12.78 25.54
CA PRO A 63 -0.99 13.31 26.44
C PRO A 63 -0.42 12.20 27.35
N THR A 64 0.88 12.26 27.63
CA THR A 64 1.53 11.28 28.51
C THR A 64 0.95 11.30 29.94
N GLU A 65 0.49 12.47 30.39
CA GLU A 65 -0.12 12.68 31.70
C GLU A 65 -1.40 11.88 31.90
N ASP A 66 -2.22 11.74 30.86
CA ASP A 66 -3.51 11.02 30.88
C ASP A 66 -3.37 9.49 30.97
N ILE A 67 -2.18 8.95 30.74
CA ILE A 67 -1.95 7.48 30.69
C ILE A 67 -1.62 6.93 32.09
N ASN A 68 -1.30 7.80 33.06
CA ASN A 68 -0.92 7.42 34.42
C ASN A 68 -2.10 6.90 35.29
N GLU A 69 -3.34 7.15 34.88
CA GLU A 69 -4.54 6.60 35.52
C GLU A 69 -4.93 5.29 34.82
N THR A 70 -4.80 4.14 35.51
CA THR A 70 -5.27 2.78 35.13
C THR A 70 -5.65 2.59 33.65
N THR A 71 -4.67 2.70 32.75
CA THR A 71 -4.92 2.49 31.32
C THR A 71 -5.09 1.00 31.07
N VAL A 72 -6.29 0.59 30.65
CA VAL A 72 -6.58 -0.80 30.24
C VAL A 72 -5.84 -1.08 28.94
N LEU A 73 -4.75 -1.84 29.02
CA LEU A 73 -3.99 -2.32 27.88
C LEU A 73 -4.79 -3.43 27.17
N GLY A 74 -5.50 -3.05 26.11
CA GLY A 74 -6.13 -4.00 25.20
C GLY A 74 -5.09 -4.59 24.24
N PHE A 75 -5.00 -5.92 24.19
CA PHE A 75 -4.19 -6.62 23.19
C PHE A 75 -5.10 -7.11 22.08
N VAL A 76 -4.74 -6.78 20.84
CA VAL A 76 -5.37 -7.33 19.66
C VAL A 76 -4.56 -8.54 19.20
N THR A 77 -5.17 -9.72 19.24
CA THR A 77 -4.51 -10.99 18.87
C THR A 77 -4.62 -11.30 17.38
N GLU A 78 -5.48 -10.58 16.67
CA GLU A 78 -5.75 -10.77 15.26
C GLU A 78 -4.60 -10.19 14.41
N PRO A 79 -3.87 -11.02 13.65
CA PRO A 79 -2.74 -10.56 12.86
C PRO A 79 -3.14 -9.69 11.66
N TRP A 80 -4.42 -9.67 11.30
CA TRP A 80 -5.00 -8.82 10.25
C TRP A 80 -5.52 -7.47 10.77
N ASN A 81 -5.48 -7.23 12.08
CA ASN A 81 -5.97 -5.98 12.64
C ASN A 81 -4.82 -4.97 12.77
N ILE A 82 -4.81 -3.99 11.86
CA ILE A 82 -3.79 -2.93 11.82
C ILE A 82 -4.30 -1.69 12.58
N ASN A 83 -4.91 -1.91 13.74
CA ASN A 83 -5.24 -0.87 14.71
C ASN A 83 -4.07 -0.71 15.70
N PHE A 84 -3.62 0.53 15.86
CA PHE A 84 -2.50 0.86 16.76
C PHE A 84 -2.98 1.23 18.17
N GLY A 85 -4.29 1.40 18.38
CA GLY A 85 -4.89 1.68 19.67
C GLY A 85 -4.57 3.08 20.17
N ILE A 86 -4.35 3.20 21.47
CA ILE A 86 -3.98 4.46 22.12
C ILE A 86 -2.46 4.46 22.34
N ILE A 87 -1.79 5.54 21.97
CA ILE A 87 -0.36 5.73 22.19
C ILE A 87 -0.07 7.07 22.88
N PRO A 88 1.01 7.16 23.68
CA PRO A 88 1.44 8.44 24.21
C PRO A 88 1.92 9.39 23.10
N ALA A 89 1.67 10.68 23.31
CA ALA A 89 2.37 11.76 22.64
C ALA A 89 3.89 11.70 22.98
N ASN A 90 4.67 12.59 22.35
CA ASN A 90 6.10 12.78 22.64
C ASN A 90 7.03 11.64 22.19
N GLY A 91 6.75 11.03 21.02
CA GLY A 91 7.72 10.19 20.32
C GLY A 91 7.70 8.71 20.69
N SER A 92 6.57 8.24 21.21
CA SER A 92 6.28 6.82 21.26
C SER A 92 6.18 6.22 19.86
N PHE A 93 6.45 4.92 19.77
CA PHE A 93 6.28 4.16 18.54
C PHE A 93 5.57 2.84 18.81
N VAL A 94 4.79 2.38 17.85
CA VAL A 94 4.15 1.05 17.88
C VAL A 94 4.49 0.34 16.58
N THR A 95 4.69 -0.98 16.68
CA THR A 95 4.95 -1.82 15.52
C THR A 95 3.85 -2.86 15.38
N ARG A 96 3.37 -3.04 14.14
CA ARG A 96 2.55 -4.18 13.73
C ARG A 96 3.32 -4.98 12.69
N ASN A 97 3.18 -6.29 12.70
CA ASN A 97 3.85 -7.16 11.72
C ASN A 97 2.79 -7.84 10.86
N ILE A 98 2.98 -7.81 9.55
CA ILE A 98 2.18 -8.59 8.61
C ILE A 98 3.07 -9.59 7.89
N LYS A 99 2.54 -10.80 7.70
CA LYS A 99 3.18 -11.85 6.91
C LYS A 99 2.46 -11.97 5.58
N ILE A 100 3.21 -11.79 4.50
CA ILE A 100 2.71 -11.92 3.13
C ILE A 100 3.42 -13.10 2.48
N GLY A 101 2.66 -13.93 1.78
CA GLY A 101 3.20 -15.03 0.99
C GLY A 101 2.72 -14.94 -0.45
N ASN A 102 3.57 -15.37 -1.37
CA ASN A 102 3.18 -15.60 -2.75
C ASN A 102 2.99 -17.11 -2.97
N SER A 103 1.76 -17.59 -2.89
CA SER A 103 1.42 -18.99 -3.19
C SER A 103 1.24 -19.28 -4.68
N GLY A 104 1.46 -18.27 -5.54
CA GLY A 104 1.35 -18.44 -6.98
C GLY A 104 2.65 -18.94 -7.61
N GLU A 105 2.55 -19.38 -8.87
CA GLU A 105 3.68 -19.86 -9.67
C GLU A 105 4.53 -18.75 -10.30
N ARG A 106 4.16 -17.49 -10.10
CA ARG A 106 4.80 -16.32 -10.75
C ARG A 106 5.20 -15.29 -9.72
N ASN A 107 6.14 -14.44 -10.08
CA ASN A 107 6.56 -13.30 -9.27
C ASN A 107 5.37 -12.35 -9.01
N ASN A 108 5.21 -11.90 -7.77
CA ASN A 108 4.22 -10.90 -7.40
C ASN A 108 4.93 -9.69 -6.82
N LYS A 109 4.66 -8.51 -7.37
CA LYS A 109 5.12 -7.25 -6.80
C LYS A 109 4.19 -6.82 -5.68
N ILE A 110 4.73 -6.60 -4.49
CA ILE A 110 3.99 -6.16 -3.31
C ILE A 110 4.22 -4.67 -3.12
N ILE A 111 3.14 -3.92 -3.03
CA ILE A 111 3.12 -2.47 -2.79
C ILE A 111 2.21 -2.20 -1.60
N LEU A 112 2.71 -1.45 -0.64
CA LEU A 112 1.95 -0.94 0.49
C LEU A 112 1.68 0.54 0.29
N LYS A 113 0.43 0.94 0.47
CA LYS A 113 0.00 2.33 0.45
C LYS A 113 -0.76 2.65 1.73
N VAL A 114 -0.59 3.86 2.24
CA VAL A 114 -1.34 4.36 3.39
C VAL A 114 -2.12 5.60 2.97
N TYR A 115 -3.38 5.70 3.40
CA TYR A 115 -4.27 6.80 3.11
C TYR A 115 -4.83 7.40 4.42
N GLY A 116 -5.39 8.60 4.34
CA GLY A 116 -5.95 9.32 5.48
C GLY A 116 -4.93 10.14 6.27
N ASN A 117 -5.39 10.74 7.37
CA ASN A 117 -4.53 11.59 8.20
C ASN A 117 -3.54 10.78 9.05
N ILE A 118 -3.66 9.44 9.11
CA ILE A 118 -2.65 8.54 9.69
C ILE A 118 -1.41 8.38 8.81
N SER A 119 -1.49 8.70 7.51
CA SER A 119 -0.41 8.46 6.54
C SER A 119 0.98 9.00 6.91
N PRO A 120 1.15 10.23 7.45
CA PRO A 120 2.49 10.72 7.76
C PRO A 120 3.08 10.10 9.04
N LEU A 121 2.29 9.34 9.81
CA LEU A 121 2.74 8.63 11.00
C LEU A 121 3.27 7.23 10.68
N VAL A 122 2.91 6.67 9.52
CA VAL A 122 3.13 5.26 9.18
C VAL A 122 4.35 5.09 8.27
N VAL A 123 5.21 4.14 8.62
CA VAL A 123 6.39 3.75 7.84
C VAL A 123 6.45 2.24 7.72
N PHE A 124 6.80 1.73 6.54
CA PHE A 124 6.95 0.31 6.28
C PHE A 124 8.44 -0.10 6.27
N SER A 125 8.78 -1.24 6.88
CA SER A 125 10.16 -1.77 6.82
C SER A 125 10.54 -2.23 5.41
N LYS A 126 9.55 -2.64 4.61
CA LYS A 126 9.70 -3.00 3.19
C LYS A 126 8.49 -2.49 2.42
N ASN A 127 8.70 -1.92 1.25
CA ASN A 127 7.65 -1.53 0.32
C ASN A 127 8.16 -1.70 -1.11
N ASN A 128 7.25 -1.90 -2.07
CA ASN A 128 7.55 -1.92 -3.51
C ASN A 128 8.60 -2.99 -3.88
N PHE A 129 8.42 -4.21 -3.39
CA PHE A 129 9.36 -5.33 -3.57
C PHE A 129 8.71 -6.50 -4.32
N ILE A 130 9.50 -7.43 -4.84
CA ILE A 130 9.02 -8.62 -5.56
C ILE A 130 9.12 -9.83 -4.64
N LEU A 131 8.05 -10.62 -4.57
CA LEU A 131 8.02 -11.95 -3.97
C LEU A 131 8.07 -13.03 -5.05
N LYS A 132 9.05 -13.91 -4.98
CA LYS A 132 9.16 -15.10 -5.83
C LYS A 132 8.06 -16.12 -5.52
N PRO A 133 7.81 -17.09 -6.42
CA PRO A 133 6.90 -18.19 -6.16
C PRO A 133 7.26 -18.90 -4.84
N ASN A 134 6.24 -19.15 -4.01
CA ASN A 134 6.33 -19.77 -2.68
C ASN A 134 7.14 -18.99 -1.64
N GLU A 135 7.61 -17.78 -1.95
CA GLU A 135 8.32 -16.93 -1.01
C GLU A 135 7.35 -16.30 0.00
N LYS A 136 7.84 -16.11 1.23
CA LYS A 136 7.13 -15.37 2.29
C LYS A 136 8.01 -14.22 2.77
N ALA A 137 7.40 -13.09 3.07
CA ALA A 137 8.05 -11.96 3.72
C ALA A 137 7.25 -11.50 4.94
N SER A 138 7.98 -11.05 5.96
CA SER A 138 7.44 -10.22 7.04
C SER A 138 7.69 -8.76 6.72
N ILE A 139 6.69 -7.92 6.94
CA ILE A 139 6.78 -6.47 6.86
C ILE A 139 6.35 -5.92 8.22
N ASP A 140 7.17 -5.02 8.75
CA ASP A 140 6.86 -4.26 9.94
C ASP A 140 6.27 -2.93 9.52
N ILE A 141 5.18 -2.56 10.18
CA ILE A 141 4.45 -1.32 10.01
C ILE A 141 4.67 -0.53 11.30
N PHE A 142 5.52 0.48 11.20
CA PHE A 142 5.83 1.38 12.30
C PHE A 142 4.86 2.55 12.29
N LEU A 143 4.40 2.95 13.47
CA LEU A 143 3.68 4.19 13.67
C LEU A 143 4.46 5.04 14.67
N TYR A 144 4.80 6.27 14.28
CA TYR A 144 5.57 7.22 15.11
C TYR A 144 4.70 8.41 15.52
N SER A 145 4.62 8.70 16.84
CA SER A 145 3.91 9.91 17.33
C SER A 145 4.78 11.16 17.38
N LYS A 146 6.09 11.06 17.07
CA LYS A 146 7.01 12.19 17.14
C LYS A 146 6.60 13.29 16.15
N GLY A 147 6.38 14.50 16.66
CA GLY A 147 5.97 15.65 15.85
C GLY A 147 4.45 15.74 15.60
N PHE A 148 3.67 14.83 16.20
CA PHE A 148 2.21 14.83 16.12
C PHE A 148 1.61 15.10 17.49
N GLY A 149 0.64 16.02 17.55
CA GLY A 149 -0.08 16.35 18.77
C GLY A 149 -1.13 15.30 19.15
N PRO A 150 -1.71 15.40 20.36
CA PRO A 150 -2.84 14.59 20.77
C PRO A 150 -4.00 14.67 19.77
N GLY A 151 -4.68 13.56 19.53
CA GLY A 151 -5.78 13.49 18.59
C GLY A 151 -5.99 12.11 18.00
N LYS A 152 -7.08 11.97 17.23
CA LYS A 152 -7.41 10.73 16.54
C LYS A 152 -6.98 10.79 15.08
N TYR A 153 -6.24 9.78 14.66
CA TYR A 153 -5.76 9.63 13.30
C TYR A 153 -6.34 8.35 12.72
N PHE A 154 -6.87 8.45 11.52
CA PHE A 154 -7.63 7.41 10.83
C PHE A 154 -7.17 7.29 9.39
N GLY A 155 -7.40 6.12 8.83
CA GLY A 155 -7.13 5.86 7.44
C GLY A 155 -7.20 4.40 7.11
N GLU A 156 -6.46 4.04 6.08
CA GLU A 156 -6.45 2.72 5.49
C GLU A 156 -5.04 2.38 5.04
N ILE A 157 -4.63 1.14 5.28
CA ILE A 157 -3.42 0.56 4.73
C ILE A 157 -3.82 -0.48 3.69
N ASP A 158 -3.40 -0.25 2.45
CA ASP A 158 -3.59 -1.16 1.34
C ASP A 158 -2.36 -2.02 1.16
N VAL A 159 -2.58 -3.34 1.11
CA VAL A 159 -1.61 -4.32 0.64
C VAL A 159 -2.01 -4.72 -0.78
N ILE A 160 -1.21 -4.28 -1.75
CA ILE A 160 -1.47 -4.44 -3.18
C ILE A 160 -0.49 -5.50 -3.70
N ALA A 161 -1.01 -6.64 -4.13
CA ALA A 161 -0.26 -7.64 -4.88
C ALA A 161 -0.52 -7.45 -6.38
N GLN A 162 0.50 -7.02 -7.10
CA GLN A 162 0.50 -6.86 -8.55
C GLN A 162 1.17 -8.07 -9.21
N LYS A 163 0.39 -8.78 -10.01
CA LYS A 163 0.82 -9.92 -10.81
C LYS A 163 0.79 -9.56 -12.29
N ASP A 164 1.84 -9.90 -13.01
CA ASP A 164 1.87 -9.74 -14.46
C ASP A 164 1.11 -10.85 -15.18
N ILE A 165 0.40 -10.45 -16.23
CA ILE A 165 -0.37 -11.38 -17.07
C ILE A 165 0.56 -12.14 -18.02
N TYR A 166 1.62 -11.47 -18.48
CA TYR A 166 2.49 -11.94 -19.57
C TYR A 166 3.94 -12.24 -19.16
N ASN A 167 4.27 -12.36 -17.87
CA ASN A 167 5.61 -12.72 -17.37
C ASN A 167 6.73 -11.72 -17.75
N PHE A 168 6.49 -10.42 -17.61
CA PHE A 168 7.50 -9.39 -17.83
C PHE A 168 8.28 -9.00 -16.58
N LEU A 169 7.80 -9.36 -15.38
CA LEU A 169 8.53 -9.07 -14.15
C LEU A 169 9.84 -9.88 -14.14
N PRO A 170 11.00 -9.21 -14.01
CA PRO A 170 12.28 -9.88 -14.11
C PRO A 170 12.37 -11.02 -13.08
N ILE A 171 12.89 -12.15 -13.54
CA ILE A 171 13.31 -13.24 -12.66
C ILE A 171 14.59 -12.74 -11.99
N ALA A 172 14.49 -12.32 -10.74
CA ALA A 172 15.64 -11.92 -9.93
C ALA A 172 16.52 -13.11 -9.56
#